data_AF-A0AAJ7RQJ9-F1
#
_entry.id   AF-A0AAJ7RQJ9-F1
#
_cell.length_a   1.000
_cell.length_b   1.000
_cell.length_c   1.000
_cell.angle_alpha   90.00
_cell.angle_beta   90.00
_cell.angle_gamma   90.00
#
_symmetry.space_group_name_H-M   'P 1'
#
loop_
_entity.id
_entity.type
_entity.pdbx_description
1 polymer ?
#
loop_
_entity_poly.entity_id
_entity_poly.type
_entity_poly.pdbx_seq_one_letter_code
_entity_poly.pdbx_strand_id
1 'polypeptide(L)'
;MDICPPNSEKHPRRKSIIEAKNKIRLGHDECCNCCCCCTFQPACYKYVQPKIPKSYTPIRYYWRSHVPMDDNTTYRLSYWEGPTSSVDPFRPEDSLTIADSPMADETTHKLSFLGNWCIPPETSITPCEKQWLGRGPMQDVTTQKHDYIWKHGERTEAYNARQNLYCPASTMSDDTTYRLSYYGSACNIPMKSYSPIRRYVKSDVPMDGCTTYRLSYWPNEMPAKNQGSSLGLYLVAALS
;
A
#
# COMPACT_ATOMS: atom_id res chain seq x y z
N MET A 1 -0.44 14.45 37.09
CA MET A 1 -1.27 14.54 35.86
C MET A 1 -0.43 13.93 34.77
N ASP A 2 -0.56 12.62 34.59
CA ASP A 2 0.03 11.93 33.44
C ASP A 2 -1.07 11.09 32.81
N ILE A 3 -1.36 11.45 31.56
CA ILE A 3 -2.31 10.79 30.68
C ILE A 3 -1.50 9.75 29.89
N CYS A 4 -1.84 8.47 30.05
CA CYS A 4 -1.55 7.46 29.03
C CYS A 4 -2.89 7.02 28.42
N PRO A 5 -3.03 6.95 27.08
CA PRO A 5 -4.25 6.48 26.46
C PRO A 5 -4.38 4.96 26.63
N PRO A 6 -5.59 4.42 26.88
CA PRO A 6 -5.79 2.98 26.96
C PRO A 6 -5.70 2.34 25.57
N ASN A 7 -5.04 1.18 25.54
CA ASN A 7 -4.97 0.22 24.44
C ASN A 7 -6.33 -0.02 23.78
N SER A 8 -6.35 -0.08 22.45
CA SER A 8 -7.55 -0.43 21.68
C SER A 8 -7.95 -1.89 21.91
N GLU A 9 -9.01 -2.12 22.69
CA GLU A 9 -9.67 -3.41 22.76
C GLU A 9 -10.36 -3.72 21.42
N LYS A 10 -9.96 -4.83 20.79
CA LYS A 10 -10.57 -5.33 19.57
C LYS A 10 -12.00 -5.79 19.88
N HIS A 11 -13.01 -5.02 19.47
CA HIS A 11 -14.40 -5.46 19.56
C HIS A 11 -14.61 -6.77 18.77
N PRO A 12 -15.24 -7.80 19.35
CA PRO A 12 -15.65 -8.97 18.59
C PRO A 12 -16.68 -8.54 17.54
N ARG A 13 -16.38 -8.83 16.27
CA ARG A 13 -17.31 -8.58 15.15
C ARG A 13 -18.67 -9.18 15.49
N ARG A 14 -19.71 -8.34 15.55
CA ARG A 14 -21.09 -8.78 15.66
C ARG A 14 -21.41 -9.67 14.45
N LYS A 15 -21.62 -10.97 14.70
CA LYS A 15 -22.04 -11.92 13.66
C LYS A 15 -23.39 -11.47 13.10
N SER A 16 -23.55 -11.58 11.79
CA SER A 16 -24.74 -11.08 11.10
C SER A 16 -25.98 -11.89 11.50
N ILE A 17 -27.16 -11.24 11.50
CA ILE A 17 -28.45 -11.89 11.77
C ILE A 17 -28.72 -13.06 10.80
N ILE A 18 -28.09 -13.04 9.63
CA ILE A 18 -28.16 -14.08 8.59
C ILE A 18 -27.35 -15.32 8.99
N GLU A 19 -26.16 -15.14 9.58
CA GLU A 19 -25.35 -16.23 10.15
C GLU A 19 -26.03 -16.90 11.36
N ALA A 20 -26.81 -16.14 12.14
CA ALA A 20 -27.57 -16.68 13.27
C ALA A 20 -28.81 -17.47 12.80
N LYS A 21 -29.51 -17.03 11.75
CA LYS A 21 -30.68 -17.73 11.19
C LYS A 21 -30.32 -19.01 10.46
N ASN A 22 -29.15 -19.08 9.82
CA ASN A 22 -28.72 -20.27 9.08
C ASN A 22 -28.18 -21.40 10.00
N LYS A 23 -28.05 -21.17 11.32
CA LYS A 23 -27.67 -22.18 12.31
C LYS A 23 -28.84 -22.89 13.01
N ILE A 24 -30.09 -22.49 12.77
CA ILE A 24 -31.29 -23.10 13.37
C ILE A 24 -32.03 -24.00 12.38
N ARG A 25 -31.28 -24.73 11.54
CA ARG A 25 -31.81 -25.87 10.78
C ARG A 25 -30.91 -27.07 11.02
N LEU A 26 -31.05 -27.64 12.21
CA LEU A 26 -30.71 -29.05 12.41
C LEU A 26 -32.03 -29.80 12.27
N GLY A 27 -32.11 -30.66 11.25
CA GLY A 27 -33.24 -31.58 11.10
C GLY A 27 -33.32 -32.43 12.35
N HIS A 28 -34.40 -32.28 13.11
CA HIS A 28 -34.68 -33.14 14.23
C HIS A 28 -35.54 -34.29 13.72
N ASP A 29 -34.96 -35.48 13.68
CA ASP A 29 -35.68 -36.72 13.39
C ASP A 29 -36.63 -37.06 14.56
N GLU A 30 -37.56 -38.00 14.33
CA GLU A 30 -38.73 -38.30 15.18
C GLU A 30 -38.41 -38.73 16.63
N CYS A 31 -37.14 -38.89 17.00
CA CYS A 31 -36.67 -39.28 18.33
C CYS A 31 -35.70 -38.27 18.97
N CYS A 32 -35.93 -36.97 18.78
CA CYS A 32 -35.11 -35.93 19.40
C CYS A 32 -35.53 -35.62 20.85
N ASN A 33 -34.63 -35.84 21.81
CA ASN A 33 -34.83 -35.60 23.24
C ASN A 33 -34.22 -34.27 23.72
N CYS A 34 -34.24 -33.23 22.87
CA CYS A 34 -33.68 -31.91 23.19
C CYS A 34 -34.75 -30.94 23.73
N CYS A 35 -34.35 -30.08 24.67
CA CYS A 35 -35.23 -29.16 25.39
C CYS A 35 -35.84 -28.04 24.51
N CYS A 36 -35.43 -27.90 23.24
CA CYS A 36 -35.90 -26.86 22.32
C CYS A 36 -37.24 -27.19 21.63
N CYS A 37 -37.72 -28.44 21.68
CA CYS A 37 -38.98 -28.85 21.05
C CYS A 37 -40.22 -28.64 21.96
N CYS A 38 -40.04 -28.32 23.24
CA CYS A 38 -41.11 -28.21 24.22
C CYS A 38 -41.70 -26.79 24.39
N THR A 39 -41.28 -25.81 23.58
CA THR A 39 -41.89 -24.47 23.63
C THR A 39 -43.18 -24.45 22.82
N PHE A 40 -44.30 -24.44 23.53
CA PHE A 40 -45.64 -24.17 23.01
C PHE A 40 -45.61 -22.86 22.20
N GLN A 41 -45.70 -22.93 20.87
CA GLN A 41 -45.82 -21.71 20.07
C GLN A 41 -47.22 -21.13 20.32
N PRO A 42 -47.36 -19.87 20.79
CA PRO A 42 -48.68 -19.26 20.92
C PRO A 42 -49.29 -19.17 19.53
N ALA A 43 -50.53 -19.64 19.38
CA ALA A 43 -51.26 -19.64 18.12
C ALA A 43 -51.41 -18.19 17.59
N CYS A 44 -50.45 -17.75 16.79
CA CYS A 44 -50.53 -16.47 16.10
C CYS A 44 -51.49 -16.62 14.92
N TYR A 45 -52.69 -16.08 15.06
CA TYR A 45 -53.65 -15.95 13.97
C TYR A 45 -52.99 -15.16 12.83
N LYS A 46 -52.57 -15.86 11.77
CA LYS A 46 -52.10 -15.24 10.53
C LYS A 46 -53.33 -14.91 9.69
N TYR A 47 -53.46 -13.65 9.29
CA TYR A 47 -54.45 -13.25 8.30
C TYR A 47 -54.18 -14.01 7.00
N VAL A 48 -55.14 -14.84 6.57
CA VAL A 48 -55.10 -15.54 5.28
C VAL A 48 -55.99 -14.75 4.33
N GLN A 49 -55.37 -14.05 3.38
CA GLN A 49 -56.10 -13.31 2.36
C GLN A 49 -56.92 -14.29 1.51
N PRO A 50 -58.25 -14.09 1.38
CA PRO A 50 -59.06 -14.94 0.52
C PRO A 50 -58.59 -14.83 -0.94
N LYS A 51 -58.80 -15.91 -1.71
CA LYS A 51 -58.35 -15.98 -3.11
C LYS A 51 -58.98 -14.85 -3.91
N ILE A 52 -58.14 -14.03 -4.55
CA ILE A 52 -58.58 -12.95 -5.43
C ILE A 52 -59.41 -13.56 -6.57
N PRO A 53 -60.62 -13.04 -6.86
CA PRO A 53 -61.44 -13.55 -7.95
C PRO A 53 -60.76 -13.29 -9.30
N LYS A 54 -60.76 -14.30 -10.18
CA LYS A 54 -60.20 -14.18 -11.54
C LYS A 54 -61.10 -13.27 -12.38
N SER A 55 -60.52 -12.45 -13.25
CA SER A 55 -61.28 -11.56 -14.13
C SER A 55 -62.13 -12.35 -15.13
N TYR A 56 -63.31 -11.83 -15.47
CA TYR A 56 -64.23 -12.40 -16.46
C TYR A 56 -63.77 -12.20 -17.93
N THR A 57 -62.50 -11.87 -18.14
CA THR A 57 -61.96 -11.62 -19.47
C THR A 57 -61.69 -12.93 -20.19
N PRO A 58 -62.10 -13.09 -21.46
CA PRO A 58 -61.92 -14.33 -22.20
C PRO A 58 -60.42 -14.64 -22.38
N ILE A 59 -60.03 -15.86 -21.99
CA ILE A 59 -58.65 -16.34 -22.10
C ILE A 59 -58.39 -16.66 -23.57
N ARG A 60 -57.51 -15.88 -24.23
CA ARG A 60 -57.06 -16.16 -25.60
C ARG A 60 -56.08 -17.34 -25.58
N TYR A 61 -56.51 -18.49 -26.07
CA TYR A 61 -55.63 -19.62 -26.34
C TYR A 61 -55.01 -19.48 -27.74
N TYR A 62 -53.69 -19.67 -27.84
CA TYR A 62 -52.98 -19.77 -29.11
C TYR A 62 -52.90 -21.25 -29.53
N TRP A 63 -53.39 -21.55 -30.73
CA TRP A 63 -53.27 -22.87 -31.34
C TRP A 63 -52.09 -22.88 -32.30
N ARG A 64 -51.02 -23.63 -31.97
CA ARG A 64 -49.86 -23.81 -32.85
C ARG A 64 -50.20 -24.85 -33.92
N SER A 65 -50.04 -24.52 -35.20
CA SER A 65 -50.19 -25.48 -36.31
C SER A 65 -49.05 -26.51 -36.31
N HIS A 66 -49.36 -27.76 -36.62
CA HIS A 66 -48.38 -28.87 -36.71
C HIS A 66 -47.81 -29.08 -38.12
N VAL A 67 -48.00 -28.13 -39.05
CA VAL A 67 -47.49 -28.25 -40.42
C VAL A 67 -45.98 -27.94 -40.44
N PRO A 68 -45.11 -28.86 -40.92
CA PRO A 68 -43.68 -28.63 -41.03
C PRO A 68 -43.35 -27.59 -42.10
N MET A 69 -42.21 -26.91 -41.96
CA MET A 69 -41.72 -25.94 -42.94
C MET A 69 -41.14 -26.68 -44.17
N ASP A 70 -41.29 -26.10 -45.36
CA ASP A 70 -40.70 -26.66 -46.59
C ASP A 70 -39.20 -26.34 -46.66
N ASP A 71 -38.36 -27.37 -46.81
CA ASP A 71 -36.89 -27.27 -46.80
C ASP A 71 -36.28 -27.12 -48.21
N ASN A 72 -37.13 -27.02 -49.25
CA ASN A 72 -36.70 -26.90 -50.64
C ASN A 72 -36.28 -25.46 -50.97
N THR A 73 -35.00 -25.16 -50.79
CA THR A 73 -34.43 -23.91 -51.30
C THR A 73 -34.29 -23.95 -52.83
N THR A 74 -34.43 -22.80 -53.48
CA THR A 74 -34.24 -22.64 -54.93
C THR A 74 -32.87 -23.14 -55.40
N TYR A 75 -31.85 -23.02 -54.55
CA TYR A 75 -30.52 -23.55 -54.83
C TYR A 75 -30.52 -25.08 -54.98
N ARG A 76 -31.16 -25.79 -54.04
CA ARG A 76 -31.27 -27.26 -54.08
C ARG A 76 -32.02 -27.77 -55.31
N LEU A 77 -33.01 -27.03 -55.78
CA LEU A 77 -33.80 -27.41 -56.96
C LEU A 77 -33.11 -27.06 -58.29
N SER A 78 -32.21 -26.07 -58.30
CA SER A 78 -31.59 -25.57 -59.54
C SER A 78 -30.29 -26.27 -59.93
N TYR A 79 -29.52 -26.75 -58.95
CA TYR A 79 -28.24 -27.43 -59.19
C TYR A 79 -28.32 -28.90 -58.79
N TRP A 80 -28.55 -29.78 -59.76
CA TRP A 80 -28.42 -31.22 -59.61
C TRP A 80 -27.38 -31.76 -60.58
N GLU A 81 -26.68 -32.83 -60.20
CA GLU A 81 -25.63 -33.44 -61.04
C GLU A 81 -26.26 -34.25 -62.18
N GLY A 82 -26.19 -33.71 -63.40
CA GLY A 82 -26.66 -34.37 -64.62
C GLY A 82 -25.75 -35.53 -65.05
N PRO A 83 -26.28 -36.56 -65.74
CA PRO A 83 -25.46 -37.68 -66.20
C PRO A 83 -24.53 -37.26 -67.34
N THR A 84 -23.22 -37.32 -67.12
CA THR A 84 -22.20 -37.19 -68.17
C THR A 84 -22.07 -38.48 -68.97
N SER A 85 -22.50 -38.48 -70.23
CA SER A 85 -22.21 -39.55 -71.19
C SER A 85 -20.78 -39.41 -71.72
N SER A 86 -19.93 -40.42 -71.53
CA SER A 86 -18.62 -40.48 -72.17
C SER A 86 -18.77 -40.76 -73.67
N VAL A 87 -17.98 -40.09 -74.51
CA VAL A 87 -17.95 -40.33 -75.98
C VAL A 87 -16.66 -41.06 -76.33
N ASP A 88 -16.74 -42.06 -77.21
CA ASP A 88 -15.59 -42.85 -77.61
C ASP A 88 -14.70 -42.12 -78.63
N PRO A 89 -13.36 -42.21 -78.52
CA PRO A 89 -12.43 -41.52 -79.40
C PRO A 89 -12.25 -42.21 -80.76
N PHE A 90 -12.15 -41.43 -81.83
CA PHE A 90 -11.96 -41.91 -83.21
C PHE A 90 -10.45 -42.10 -83.54
N ARG A 91 -10.07 -43.21 -84.17
CA ARG A 91 -8.68 -43.50 -84.60
C ARG A 91 -8.54 -43.61 -86.12
N PRO A 92 -7.50 -43.02 -86.75
CA PRO A 92 -7.20 -43.19 -88.17
C PRO A 92 -6.39 -44.47 -88.46
N GLU A 93 -6.52 -45.00 -89.67
CA GLU A 93 -5.84 -46.23 -90.15
C GLU A 93 -4.58 -45.89 -90.99
N ASP A 94 -3.49 -46.63 -90.78
CA ASP A 94 -2.17 -46.39 -91.38
C ASP A 94 -1.99 -47.12 -92.73
N SER A 95 -1.36 -46.45 -93.71
CA SER A 95 -1.31 -46.89 -95.13
C SER A 95 0.10 -47.12 -95.71
N LEU A 96 1.10 -47.43 -94.88
CA LEU A 96 2.49 -47.62 -95.34
C LEU A 96 2.90 -49.10 -95.30
N THR A 97 3.34 -49.63 -96.44
CA THR A 97 3.97 -50.96 -96.56
C THR A 97 5.46 -50.87 -96.24
N ILE A 98 5.91 -51.62 -95.23
CA ILE A 98 7.30 -51.65 -94.76
C ILE A 98 8.02 -52.83 -95.43
N ALA A 99 9.28 -52.66 -95.84
CA ALA A 99 10.08 -53.72 -96.45
C ALA A 99 10.62 -54.70 -95.39
N ASP A 100 10.36 -55.99 -95.56
CA ASP A 100 10.62 -57.06 -94.57
C ASP A 100 12.06 -57.63 -94.58
N SER A 101 13.09 -56.84 -94.91
CA SER A 101 14.47 -57.34 -94.79
C SER A 101 14.93 -57.23 -93.34
N PRO A 102 15.37 -58.32 -92.68
CA PRO A 102 15.84 -58.23 -91.31
C PRO A 102 17.13 -57.42 -91.28
N MET A 103 17.08 -56.26 -90.60
CA MET A 103 18.29 -55.48 -90.32
C MET A 103 19.18 -56.26 -89.36
N ALA A 104 20.51 -56.21 -89.57
CA ALA A 104 21.46 -56.83 -88.67
C ALA A 104 21.32 -56.23 -87.27
N ASP A 105 20.97 -57.07 -86.30
CA ASP A 105 20.55 -56.63 -84.95
C ASP A 105 21.74 -56.48 -83.98
N GLU A 106 22.96 -56.65 -84.48
CA GLU A 106 24.21 -56.53 -83.73
C GLU A 106 24.70 -55.09 -83.78
N THR A 107 24.45 -54.35 -82.70
CA THR A 107 24.98 -53.00 -82.52
C THR A 107 26.38 -53.07 -81.91
N THR A 108 27.22 -52.07 -82.21
CA THR A 108 28.57 -51.97 -81.62
C THR A 108 28.55 -52.00 -80.10
N HIS A 109 27.47 -51.51 -79.48
CA HIS A 109 27.27 -51.57 -78.03
C HIS A 109 27.09 -53.02 -77.52
N LYS A 110 26.22 -53.83 -78.16
CA LYS A 110 26.03 -55.25 -77.81
C LYS A 110 27.34 -56.04 -77.89
N LEU A 111 28.18 -55.73 -78.88
CA LEU A 111 29.48 -56.39 -79.07
C LEU A 111 30.57 -55.90 -78.11
N SER A 112 30.52 -54.62 -77.69
CA SER A 112 31.58 -54.02 -76.87
C SER A 112 31.35 -54.16 -75.36
N PHE A 113 30.08 -54.22 -74.93
CA PHE A 113 29.71 -54.32 -73.51
C PHE A 113 29.07 -55.69 -73.24
N LEU A 114 29.85 -56.75 -73.42
CA LEU A 114 29.48 -58.08 -72.94
C LEU A 114 29.40 -58.00 -71.42
N GLY A 115 28.18 -58.11 -70.87
CA GLY A 115 27.90 -57.97 -69.43
C GLY A 115 28.91 -58.75 -68.59
N ASN A 116 29.22 -58.26 -67.39
CA ASN A 116 30.40 -58.70 -66.66
C ASN A 116 30.30 -60.16 -66.18
N TRP A 117 30.64 -61.12 -67.03
CA TRP A 117 30.63 -62.54 -66.71
C TRP A 117 31.78 -62.83 -65.75
N CYS A 118 31.43 -63.21 -64.52
CA CYS A 118 32.35 -63.72 -63.51
C CYS A 118 33.26 -62.68 -62.80
N ILE A 119 32.73 -61.53 -62.37
CA ILE A 119 33.37 -60.85 -61.23
C ILE A 119 33.13 -61.74 -60.00
N PRO A 120 34.18 -62.24 -59.31
CA PRO A 120 33.97 -62.86 -58.02
C PRO A 120 33.31 -61.81 -57.09
N PRO A 121 32.21 -62.14 -56.41
CA PRO A 121 31.59 -61.19 -55.49
C PRO A 121 32.63 -60.79 -54.43
N GLU A 122 32.71 -59.49 -54.16
CA GLU A 122 33.59 -58.97 -53.12
C GLU A 122 33.24 -59.66 -51.79
N THR A 123 34.24 -60.26 -51.15
CA THR A 123 34.04 -60.95 -49.87
C THR A 123 33.55 -59.94 -48.85
N SER A 124 32.46 -60.26 -48.15
CA SER A 124 31.92 -59.36 -47.11
C SER A 124 33.01 -59.03 -46.09
N ILE A 125 33.24 -57.74 -45.85
CA ILE A 125 34.10 -57.28 -44.76
C ILE A 125 33.36 -57.57 -43.45
N THR A 126 33.54 -58.78 -42.91
CA THR A 126 33.05 -59.09 -41.58
C THR A 126 33.90 -58.28 -40.60
N PRO A 127 33.32 -57.36 -39.81
CA PRO A 127 34.08 -56.65 -38.80
C PRO A 127 34.74 -57.69 -37.90
N CYS A 128 36.04 -57.51 -37.62
CA CYS A 128 36.78 -58.33 -36.68
C CYS A 128 35.88 -58.62 -35.46
N GLU A 129 35.78 -59.89 -35.04
CA GLU A 129 35.14 -60.29 -33.79
C GLU A 129 35.86 -59.58 -32.65
N LYS A 130 35.53 -58.31 -32.42
CA LYS A 130 35.83 -57.60 -31.20
C LYS A 130 34.99 -58.32 -30.17
N GLN A 131 35.60 -59.27 -29.50
CA GLN A 131 35.06 -59.88 -28.31
C GLN A 131 34.82 -58.72 -27.33
N TRP A 132 33.58 -58.22 -27.29
CA TRP A 132 33.18 -57.05 -26.48
C TRP A 132 33.36 -57.28 -24.98
N LEU A 133 33.56 -58.55 -24.62
CA LEU A 133 34.03 -58.99 -23.32
C LEU A 133 35.53 -58.68 -23.25
N GLY A 134 35.85 -57.46 -22.84
CA GLY A 134 37.22 -57.03 -22.60
C GLY A 134 37.99 -58.11 -21.82
N ARG A 135 39.18 -58.47 -22.32
CA ARG A 135 40.07 -59.41 -21.64
C ARG A 135 40.71 -58.67 -20.48
N GLY A 136 40.19 -58.87 -19.27
CA GLY A 136 40.72 -58.27 -18.06
C GLY A 136 39.82 -58.48 -16.85
N PRO A 137 40.31 -58.20 -15.63
CA PRO A 137 39.48 -58.18 -14.44
C PRO A 137 38.35 -57.16 -14.60
N MET A 138 37.20 -57.45 -13.99
CA MET A 138 36.05 -56.55 -13.99
C MET A 138 36.44 -55.20 -13.36
N GLN A 139 35.92 -54.10 -13.91
CA GLN A 139 36.17 -52.77 -13.36
C GLN A 139 35.45 -52.64 -12.01
N ASP A 140 36.22 -52.59 -10.92
CA ASP A 140 35.69 -52.52 -9.54
C ASP A 140 35.28 -51.10 -9.09
N VAL A 141 35.50 -50.10 -9.95
CA VAL A 141 35.17 -48.71 -9.65
C VAL A 141 33.90 -48.33 -10.41
N THR A 142 32.83 -48.11 -9.67
CA THR A 142 31.57 -47.59 -10.24
C THR A 142 31.79 -46.17 -10.80
N THR A 143 31.01 -45.80 -11.81
CA THR A 143 31.02 -44.43 -12.37
C THR A 143 30.83 -43.37 -11.29
N GLN A 144 29.97 -43.64 -10.31
CA GLN A 144 29.78 -42.75 -9.17
C GLN A 144 31.07 -42.53 -8.35
N LYS A 145 31.85 -43.58 -8.08
CA LYS A 145 33.12 -43.45 -7.36
C LYS A 145 34.19 -42.75 -8.20
N HIS A 146 34.13 -42.90 -9.52
CA HIS A 146 35.06 -42.25 -10.45
C HIS A 146 34.77 -40.75 -10.63
N ASP A 147 33.49 -40.39 -10.77
CA ASP A 147 33.07 -39.04 -11.13
C ASP A 147 32.98 -38.11 -9.91
N TYR A 148 32.50 -38.63 -8.79
CA TYR A 148 32.27 -37.88 -7.54
C TYR A 148 33.47 -37.98 -6.59
N ILE A 149 34.66 -37.72 -7.11
CA ILE A 149 35.86 -37.47 -6.28
C ILE A 149 35.83 -36.05 -5.71
N TRP A 150 36.52 -35.85 -4.59
CA TRP A 150 36.74 -34.52 -4.00
C TRP A 150 37.35 -33.59 -5.06
N LYS A 151 36.61 -32.54 -5.43
CA LYS A 151 37.09 -31.48 -6.32
C LYS A 151 37.65 -30.37 -5.44
N HIS A 152 38.86 -29.90 -5.74
CA HIS A 152 39.39 -28.69 -5.15
C HIS A 152 38.89 -27.50 -5.98
N GLY A 153 38.14 -26.60 -5.36
CA GLY A 153 37.84 -25.28 -5.93
C GLY A 153 38.83 -24.26 -5.40
N GLU A 154 39.20 -23.27 -6.22
CA GLU A 154 39.92 -22.11 -5.70
C GLU A 154 39.08 -21.43 -4.62
N ARG A 155 39.70 -21.18 -3.46
CA ARG A 155 39.04 -20.46 -2.37
C ARG A 155 38.84 -19.03 -2.83
N THR A 156 37.59 -18.62 -3.05
CA THR A 156 37.28 -17.20 -3.28
C THR A 156 37.81 -16.40 -2.11
N GLU A 157 38.62 -15.38 -2.40
CA GLU A 157 39.10 -14.46 -1.39
C GLU A 157 37.89 -13.80 -0.72
N ALA A 158 37.96 -13.64 0.61
CA ALA A 158 36.91 -12.96 1.33
C ALA A 158 36.82 -11.51 0.82
N TYR A 159 35.68 -11.17 0.22
CA TYR A 159 35.40 -9.80 -0.18
C TYR A 159 35.24 -8.93 1.07
N ASN A 160 36.32 -8.25 1.46
CA ASN A 160 36.28 -7.24 2.50
C ASN A 160 35.78 -5.94 1.89
N ALA A 161 34.50 -5.63 2.09
CA ALA A 161 33.98 -4.31 1.77
C ALA A 161 34.82 -3.27 2.54
N ARG A 162 35.31 -2.25 1.82
CA ARG A 162 36.02 -1.13 2.46
C ARG A 162 35.08 -0.53 3.52
N GLN A 163 35.61 -0.33 4.74
CA GLN A 163 34.85 0.28 5.83
C GLN A 163 34.54 1.74 5.49
N ASN A 164 33.42 1.96 4.79
CA ASN A 164 32.91 3.29 4.44
C ASN A 164 31.93 3.83 5.50
N LEU A 165 31.67 3.06 6.55
CA LEU A 165 30.86 3.47 7.68
C LEU A 165 31.76 4.20 8.69
N TYR A 166 31.75 5.53 8.63
CA TYR A 166 32.27 6.35 9.73
C TYR A 166 31.08 6.78 10.60
N CYS A 167 31.22 6.66 11.92
CA CYS A 167 30.32 7.37 12.81
C CYS A 167 30.67 8.87 12.69
N PRO A 168 29.74 9.74 12.26
CA PRO A 168 30.00 11.16 12.34
C PRO A 168 30.27 11.50 13.81
N ALA A 169 31.41 12.13 14.09
CA ALA A 169 31.76 12.61 15.43
C ALA A 169 30.91 13.84 15.84
N SER A 170 29.68 13.93 15.34
CA SER A 170 28.75 14.99 15.69
C SER A 170 27.96 14.53 16.90
N THR A 171 28.14 15.23 18.01
CA THR A 171 27.24 15.11 19.16
C THR A 171 25.88 15.71 18.78
N MET A 172 24.81 15.16 19.34
CA MET A 172 23.50 15.80 19.30
C MET A 172 23.61 17.16 20.01
N SER A 173 22.99 18.21 19.46
CA SER A 173 23.03 19.54 20.08
C SER A 173 22.29 19.53 21.42
N ASP A 174 23.01 19.79 22.52
CA ASP A 174 22.45 19.89 23.88
C ASP A 174 21.83 21.27 24.18
N ASP A 175 21.53 22.04 23.14
CA ASP A 175 20.99 23.38 23.21
C ASP A 175 19.47 23.32 23.36
N THR A 176 19.02 23.18 24.60
CA THR A 176 17.59 23.27 24.91
C THR A 176 17.08 24.70 24.69
N THR A 177 15.80 24.82 24.36
CA THR A 177 15.13 26.13 24.19
C THR A 177 15.36 27.05 25.38
N TYR A 178 15.40 26.50 26.60
CA TYR A 178 15.70 27.23 27.82
C TYR A 178 17.11 27.83 27.83
N ARG A 179 18.15 27.04 27.49
CA ARG A 179 19.55 27.52 27.44
C ARG A 179 19.76 28.63 26.40
N LEU A 180 19.05 28.54 25.27
CA LEU A 180 19.13 29.54 24.20
C LEU A 180 18.32 30.81 24.51
N SER A 181 17.20 30.69 25.24
CA SER A 181 16.31 31.83 25.51
C SER A 181 16.64 32.60 26.79
N TYR A 182 17.20 31.94 27.81
CA TYR A 182 17.49 32.56 29.10
C TYR A 182 18.99 32.56 29.39
N TYR A 183 19.76 33.31 28.59
CA TYR A 183 21.16 33.60 28.90
C TYR A 183 21.28 34.90 29.69
N GLY A 184 22.25 34.98 30.58
CA GLY A 184 22.50 36.20 31.36
C GLY A 184 23.02 37.32 30.46
N SER A 185 22.20 38.35 30.24
CA SER A 185 22.61 39.53 29.50
C SER A 185 23.77 40.24 30.21
N ALA A 186 24.88 40.45 29.50
CA ALA A 186 26.09 41.07 30.07
C ALA A 186 25.94 42.57 30.41
N CYS A 187 24.76 43.16 30.22
CA CYS A 187 24.52 44.59 30.41
C CYS A 187 24.05 44.91 31.84
N ASN A 188 24.86 44.55 32.84
CA ASN A 188 24.64 44.92 34.24
C ASN A 188 25.39 46.21 34.60
N ILE A 189 25.26 47.25 33.78
CA ILE A 189 25.86 48.55 34.09
C ILE A 189 24.87 49.29 35.01
N PRO A 190 25.25 49.61 36.28
CA PRO A 190 24.36 50.35 37.17
C PRO A 190 24.07 51.73 36.57
N MET A 191 22.78 52.02 36.33
CA MET A 191 22.35 53.28 35.77
C MET A 191 22.65 54.43 36.76
N LYS A 192 23.33 55.47 36.29
CA LYS A 192 23.63 56.65 37.11
C LYS A 192 22.35 57.49 37.28
N SER A 193 21.99 57.82 38.51
CA SER A 193 20.84 58.69 38.80
C SER A 193 21.12 60.12 38.33
N TYR A 194 20.20 60.71 37.56
CA TYR A 194 20.31 62.10 37.09
C TYR A 194 19.65 63.11 38.05
N SER A 195 19.26 62.68 39.25
CA SER A 195 18.64 63.55 40.24
C SER A 195 19.67 64.56 40.79
N PRO A 196 19.28 65.83 40.99
CA PRO A 196 20.18 66.83 41.53
C PRO A 196 20.59 66.44 42.96
N ILE A 197 21.89 66.42 43.21
CA ILE A 197 22.45 66.12 44.52
C ILE A 197 22.12 67.27 45.45
N ARG A 198 21.21 67.04 46.40
CA ARG A 198 20.86 68.02 47.44
C ARG A 198 22.02 68.16 48.43
N ARG A 199 22.89 69.15 48.21
CA ARG A 199 23.92 69.55 49.18
C ARG A 199 23.36 70.67 50.06
N TYR A 200 23.41 70.48 51.37
CA TYR A 200 23.01 71.53 52.31
C TYR A 200 24.01 72.70 52.24
N VAL A 201 23.49 73.91 52.05
CA VAL A 201 24.26 75.15 52.11
C VAL A 201 23.71 75.95 53.28
N LYS A 202 24.57 76.28 54.25
CA LYS A 202 24.20 77.06 55.43
C LYS A 202 23.91 78.50 54.99
N SER A 203 22.83 79.09 55.48
CA SER A 203 22.51 80.51 55.22
C SER A 203 23.39 81.42 56.08
N ASP A 204 23.83 82.54 55.50
CA ASP A 204 24.63 83.55 56.19
C ASP A 204 23.82 84.44 57.15
N VAL A 205 22.48 84.33 57.11
CA VAL A 205 21.58 85.10 57.97
C VAL A 205 21.38 84.37 59.31
N PRO A 206 21.60 85.04 60.47
CA PRO A 206 21.35 84.45 61.77
C PRO A 206 19.84 84.24 62.01
N MET A 207 19.50 83.20 62.75
CA MET A 207 18.12 82.95 63.17
C MET A 207 17.67 84.03 64.15
N ASP A 208 16.48 84.59 63.94
CA ASP A 208 15.89 85.54 64.89
C ASP A 208 15.48 84.81 66.18
N GLY A 209 16.03 85.28 67.31
CA GLY A 209 15.93 84.63 68.62
C GLY A 209 14.85 85.23 69.53
N CYS A 210 14.02 86.15 69.03
CA CYS A 210 12.98 86.78 69.82
C CYS A 210 11.71 85.92 69.83
N THR A 211 11.42 85.28 70.97
CA THR A 211 10.16 84.54 71.15
C THR A 211 9.01 85.50 71.43
N THR A 212 7.79 85.12 71.05
CA THR A 212 6.57 85.89 71.34
C THR A 212 6.43 86.21 72.82
N TYR A 213 6.81 85.28 73.70
CA TYR A 213 6.82 85.50 75.16
C TYR A 213 7.74 86.66 75.58
N ARG A 214 8.95 86.74 75.02
CA ARG A 214 9.90 87.84 75.30
C ARG A 214 9.37 89.18 74.80
N LEU A 215 8.59 89.19 73.72
CA LEU A 215 8.00 90.41 73.18
C LEU A 215 6.73 90.83 73.93
N SER A 216 5.96 89.88 74.48
CA SER A 216 4.65 90.15 75.07
C SER A 216 4.71 90.53 76.56
N TYR A 217 5.68 90.00 77.32
CA TYR A 217 5.79 90.24 78.75
C TYR A 217 7.01 91.10 79.05
N TRP A 218 6.83 92.42 78.98
CA TRP A 218 7.80 93.38 79.51
C TRP A 218 7.49 93.65 80.99
N PRO A 219 8.51 93.85 81.84
CA PRO A 219 8.29 94.20 83.24
C PRO A 219 7.49 95.51 83.29
N ASN A 220 6.27 95.44 83.83
CA ASN A 220 5.41 96.60 83.96
C ASN A 220 5.39 97.01 85.44
N GLU A 221 5.78 98.25 85.71
CA GLU A 221 5.71 98.85 87.06
C GLU A 221 4.23 98.95 87.48
N MET A 222 3.89 98.49 88.69
CA MET A 222 2.52 98.53 89.20
C MET A 222 2.16 99.94 89.67
N PRO A 223 1.02 100.54 89.25
CA PRO A 223 0.64 101.87 89.69
C PRO A 223 0.27 101.88 91.19
N ALA A 224 0.85 102.82 91.94
CA ALA A 224 0.57 103.02 93.36
C ALA A 224 -0.89 103.44 93.61
N LYS A 225 -1.52 102.87 94.64
CA LYS A 225 -2.92 103.11 95.01
C LYS A 225 -3.08 104.46 95.71
N ASN A 226 -3.52 105.50 94.99
CA ASN A 226 -3.86 106.80 95.59
C ASN A 226 -5.37 106.87 95.93
N GLN A 227 -5.65 107.07 97.22
CA GLN A 227 -6.95 107.53 97.71
C GLN A 227 -7.18 108.97 97.23
N GLY A 228 -8.43 109.27 96.90
CA GLY A 228 -8.79 110.40 96.03
C GLY A 228 -8.42 111.78 96.54
N SER A 229 -8.21 112.69 95.59
CA SER A 229 -8.88 113.99 95.55
C SER A 229 -8.55 114.72 94.25
N SER A 230 -9.59 115.34 93.70
CA SER A 230 -9.55 116.64 93.03
C SER A 230 -8.88 116.77 91.65
N LEU A 231 -9.75 116.71 90.64
CA LEU A 231 -9.94 117.69 89.56
C LEU A 231 -8.81 118.00 88.57
N GLY A 232 -9.19 117.80 87.30
CA GLY A 232 -8.65 118.47 86.12
C GLY A 232 -7.48 117.73 85.49
N LEU A 233 -7.32 117.64 84.18
CA LEU A 233 -8.02 118.07 82.98
C LEU A 233 -7.09 117.62 81.82
N TYR A 234 -7.60 117.62 80.59
CA TYR A 234 -6.85 117.54 79.30
C TYR A 234 -6.27 116.16 78.96
N LEU A 235 -6.76 115.35 78.02
CA LEU A 235 -7.27 115.54 76.64
C LEU A 235 -6.19 116.03 75.65
N VAL A 236 -6.14 115.36 74.49
CA VAL A 236 -5.39 115.65 73.23
C VAL A 236 -4.02 114.94 73.15
N ALA A 237 -3.57 114.28 72.07
CA ALA A 237 -3.92 114.16 70.65
C ALA A 237 -3.41 112.80 70.12
N ALA A 238 -4.11 112.08 69.24
CA ALA A 238 -4.10 112.21 67.76
C ALA A 238 -2.72 111.88 67.15
N LEU A 239 -2.54 110.64 66.68
CA LEU A 239 -2.56 110.25 65.25
C LEU A 239 -1.32 110.72 64.47
N SER A 240 -0.32 109.85 64.37
CA SER A 240 0.26 109.41 63.10
C SER A 240 0.90 108.04 63.26
#